data_AF-A0AA42IZF1-F1
#
_entry.id   AF-A0AA42IZF1-F1
#
_cell.length_a   1.000
_cell.length_b   1.000
_cell.length_c   1.000
_cell.angle_alpha   90.00
_cell.angle_beta   90.00
_cell.angle_gamma   90.00
#
_symmetry.space_group_name_H-M   'P 1'
#
loop_
_entity.id
_entity.type
_entity.pdbx_description
1 polymer ?
#
loop_
_entity_poly.entity_id
_entity_poly.type
_entity_poly.pdbx_seq_one_letter_code
_entity_poly.pdbx_strand_id
1 'polypeptide(L)'
;MNRLERKNVAYLCFIVLCTVFLSSGSLSAKSKEQIDLLQPVQATVNGINVSIDPRIELLSVVQILSTYNQNFGLMTDLDFTYRQDVLDQFSTFASHPAVTLFSKMSMKGFSYDAPPTMMLYLTNAFELDENKELDEKLVLRAGSMEQLKSFASMLKQFAADTNFQKFYLEHESFYRQMIEQVSQVLEKESYITELEEYYNIHNNSYNIILAPLHRGGGFGPRLTDAEGKNDIYSILGPVDVVEGIPVFGDKQSFDYLVWHEFSHSFINPLTEVFQNQFTQSDALFAPIAVKMERLAYSNWETALNEHLIRTITARRTLYESGQEAYEKAIKDEKRQGFFYIELLSDKIASYEQNRKEYKDFNAFYPEIVKLLNELNLQELDSSFYTMPFEGPINAALQIDGETVIIIPSQENTLVQEKITEYCMAIVNLLTHKLGIQATAIIDKEALQMDLSDKNIIAYGTVEGNLWLKAYETKLPFKITKDKIVADQIYSGNNLRLISVLPHPNNEAKSLLIYTAQEAIDILNINSVNHGMTDYVVAKNEEIIAQDNYLKDEKTWKYK
;
A
#
# COMPACT_ATOMS: atom_id res chain seq x y z
N MET A 1 -49.20 76.74 -21.47
CA MET A 1 -50.48 77.42 -21.71
C MET A 1 -51.57 76.37 -21.60
N ASN A 2 -52.58 76.58 -20.74
CA ASN A 2 -53.75 75.71 -20.44
C ASN A 2 -53.46 74.25 -20.00
N ARG A 3 -53.95 73.75 -18.85
CA ARG A 3 -55.33 73.71 -18.30
C ARG A 3 -56.27 72.86 -19.18
N LEU A 4 -57.17 72.00 -18.67
CA LEU A 4 -57.56 71.48 -17.34
C LEU A 4 -58.33 70.15 -17.64
N GLU A 5 -58.68 69.19 -16.78
CA GLU A 5 -59.46 69.17 -15.53
C GLU A 5 -59.17 67.85 -14.78
N ARG A 6 -58.88 67.85 -13.46
CA ARG A 6 -59.84 67.75 -12.32
C ARG A 6 -60.70 66.47 -12.36
N LYS A 7 -60.81 65.68 -11.29
CA LYS A 7 -61.31 66.08 -9.95
C LYS A 7 -60.90 65.17 -8.76
N ASN A 8 -60.86 65.80 -7.57
CA ASN A 8 -61.20 65.29 -6.22
C ASN A 8 -60.26 64.35 -5.41
N VAL A 9 -59.37 64.97 -4.60
CA VAL A 9 -59.42 65.03 -3.10
C VAL A 9 -60.54 64.19 -2.45
N ALA A 10 -60.35 63.33 -1.43
CA ALA A 10 -59.26 63.07 -0.45
C ALA A 10 -59.20 61.56 -0.06
N TYR A 11 -58.60 61.03 1.03
CA TYR A 11 -57.91 61.55 2.25
C TYR A 11 -56.81 60.54 2.72
N LEU A 12 -56.10 60.86 3.80
CA LEU A 12 -55.02 60.06 4.42
C LEU A 12 -55.46 58.77 5.15
N CYS A 13 -54.69 57.68 4.96
CA CYS A 13 -53.99 57.01 6.07
C CYS A 13 -52.77 56.20 5.56
N PHE A 14 -51.75 56.04 6.41
CA PHE A 14 -50.39 55.57 6.06
C PHE A 14 -50.22 54.05 6.20
N ILE A 15 -49.42 53.43 5.32
CA ILE A 15 -48.25 52.58 5.64
C ILE A 15 -47.52 52.21 4.31
N VAL A 16 -46.20 51.98 4.40
CA VAL A 16 -45.19 52.05 3.33
C VAL A 16 -44.27 50.81 3.45
N LEU A 17 -43.86 50.11 2.38
CA LEU A 17 -42.60 50.19 1.59
C LEU A 17 -42.54 48.86 0.78
N CYS A 18 -41.84 48.69 -0.35
CA CYS A 18 -41.38 49.60 -1.41
C CYS A 18 -41.10 48.75 -2.66
N THR A 19 -41.19 49.36 -3.86
CA THR A 19 -41.00 48.67 -5.14
C THR A 19 -39.57 48.69 -5.66
N VAL A 20 -39.20 47.58 -6.32
CA VAL A 20 -38.13 47.44 -7.32
C VAL A 20 -38.11 48.59 -8.35
N PHE A 21 -36.93 48.98 -8.85
CA PHE A 21 -36.75 49.29 -10.27
C PHE A 21 -35.30 49.06 -10.76
N LEU A 22 -35.18 48.62 -12.02
CA LEU A 22 -33.92 48.30 -12.71
C LEU A 22 -33.13 49.55 -13.10
N SER A 23 -31.81 49.42 -13.24
CA SER A 23 -31.03 50.28 -14.15
C SER A 23 -29.84 49.55 -14.79
N SER A 24 -29.48 50.06 -15.95
CA SER A 24 -28.45 49.63 -16.92
C SER A 24 -27.10 49.18 -16.33
N GLY A 25 -26.54 48.12 -16.90
CA GLY A 25 -25.21 47.63 -16.56
C GLY A 25 -24.06 48.53 -17.03
N SER A 26 -23.11 48.75 -16.13
CA SER A 26 -21.72 49.12 -16.42
C SER A 26 -20.83 47.91 -16.14
N LEU A 27 -19.87 47.60 -17.02
CA LEU A 27 -18.90 46.54 -16.74
C LEU A 27 -18.07 46.92 -15.51
N SER A 28 -18.39 46.33 -14.36
CA SER A 28 -17.42 46.23 -13.26
C SER A 28 -16.42 45.17 -13.63
N ALA A 29 -15.13 45.50 -13.57
CA ALA A 29 -14.09 44.49 -13.60
C ALA A 29 -14.36 43.47 -12.48
N LYS A 30 -14.20 42.18 -12.77
CA LYS A 30 -14.06 41.18 -11.70
C LYS A 30 -12.84 41.57 -10.88
N SER A 31 -13.04 41.96 -9.63
CA SER A 31 -11.95 41.98 -8.65
C SER A 31 -11.38 40.57 -8.61
N LYS A 32 -10.07 40.42 -8.85
CA LYS A 32 -9.37 39.22 -8.43
C LYS A 32 -9.55 39.13 -6.91
N GLU A 33 -10.24 38.11 -6.43
CA GLU A 33 -10.17 37.77 -5.02
C GLU A 33 -8.71 37.46 -4.71
N GLN A 34 -8.16 38.23 -3.78
CA GLN A 34 -6.87 37.93 -3.19
C GLN A 34 -7.12 36.71 -2.30
N ILE A 35 -6.61 35.54 -2.73
CA ILE A 35 -6.66 34.33 -1.91
C ILE A 35 -5.90 34.64 -0.62
N ASP A 36 -6.64 34.80 0.47
CA ASP A 36 -6.04 34.94 1.81
C ASP A 36 -5.23 33.67 2.11
N LEU A 37 -4.09 33.83 2.78
CA LEU A 37 -3.15 32.73 3.03
C LEU A 37 -3.83 31.61 3.83
N LEU A 38 -4.20 30.52 3.14
CA LEU A 38 -4.95 29.43 3.72
C LEU A 38 -4.04 28.60 4.64
N GLN A 39 -4.28 28.69 5.94
CA GLN A 39 -3.43 28.03 6.94
C GLN A 39 -3.81 26.54 7.10
N PRO A 40 -2.84 25.65 7.32
CA PRO A 40 -3.12 24.28 7.75
C PRO A 40 -3.90 24.24 9.07
N VAL A 41 -4.86 23.33 9.17
CA VAL A 41 -5.33 22.87 10.47
C VAL A 41 -4.23 22.00 11.06
N GLN A 42 -3.74 22.32 12.26
CA GLN A 42 -2.58 21.64 12.84
C GLN A 42 -2.57 21.63 14.38
N ALA A 43 -1.80 20.71 14.94
CA ALA A 43 -1.39 20.64 16.34
C ALA A 43 0.08 20.19 16.42
N THR A 44 0.78 20.49 17.53
CA THR A 44 2.15 20.02 17.77
C THR A 44 2.17 19.14 19.02
N VAL A 45 2.66 17.90 18.89
CA VAL A 45 2.69 16.89 19.96
C VAL A 45 4.09 16.29 20.02
N ASN A 46 4.73 16.34 21.20
CA ASN A 46 6.08 15.81 21.44
C ASN A 46 7.13 16.22 20.38
N GLY A 47 7.00 17.44 19.83
CA GLY A 47 7.86 18.02 18.80
C GLY A 47 7.45 17.70 17.34
N ILE A 48 6.48 16.82 17.13
CA ILE A 48 5.92 16.48 15.81
C ILE A 48 4.76 17.43 15.50
N ASN A 49 4.78 18.09 14.34
CA ASN A 49 3.66 18.87 13.83
C ASN A 49 2.70 17.95 13.06
N VAL A 50 1.49 17.73 13.57
CA VAL A 50 0.43 16.98 12.88
C VAL A 50 -0.50 17.98 12.19
N SER A 51 -0.76 17.80 10.90
CA SER A 51 -1.53 18.78 10.11
C SER A 51 -2.39 18.14 9.01
N ILE A 52 -3.42 18.87 8.58
CA ILE A 52 -4.10 18.69 7.30
C ILE A 52 -3.67 19.88 6.44
N ASP A 53 -2.87 19.65 5.41
CA ASP A 53 -2.29 20.74 4.60
C ASP A 53 -3.19 21.10 3.41
N PRO A 54 -3.63 22.36 3.25
CA PRO A 54 -4.52 22.76 2.16
C PRO A 54 -3.90 22.61 0.77
N ARG A 55 -2.57 22.58 0.65
CA ARG A 55 -1.83 22.36 -0.60
C ARG A 55 -1.92 20.89 -1.02
N ILE A 56 -1.79 19.97 -0.06
CA ILE A 56 -1.95 18.52 -0.26
C ILE A 56 -3.42 18.16 -0.47
N GLU A 57 -4.34 18.82 0.23
CA GLU A 57 -5.78 18.62 0.06
C GLU A 57 -6.26 19.08 -1.33
N LEU A 58 -5.79 20.24 -1.81
CA LEU A 58 -6.05 20.72 -3.18
C LEU A 58 -5.51 19.74 -4.24
N LEU A 59 -4.30 19.23 -4.04
CA LEU A 59 -3.72 18.19 -4.89
C LEU A 59 -4.58 16.93 -4.90
N SER A 60 -5.06 16.48 -3.74
CA SER A 60 -5.89 15.28 -3.59
C SER A 60 -7.20 15.39 -4.37
N VAL A 61 -7.86 16.55 -4.34
CA VAL A 61 -9.04 16.83 -5.17
C VAL A 61 -8.69 16.71 -6.66
N VAL A 62 -7.60 17.33 -7.10
CA VAL A 62 -7.15 17.28 -8.51
C VAL A 62 -6.78 15.85 -8.93
N GLN A 63 -6.19 15.05 -8.04
CA GLN A 63 -5.86 13.64 -8.27
C GLN A 63 -7.12 12.77 -8.41
N ILE A 64 -8.13 12.93 -7.54
CA ILE A 64 -9.42 12.21 -7.62
C ILE A 64 -10.14 12.46 -8.94
N LEU A 65 -10.13 13.71 -9.43
CA LEU A 65 -10.77 14.07 -10.70
C LEU A 65 -10.01 13.62 -11.95
N SER A 66 -8.75 13.19 -11.79
CA SER A 66 -7.85 12.81 -12.88
C SER A 66 -7.86 11.30 -13.13
N THR A 67 -7.10 10.83 -14.13
CA THR A 67 -6.89 9.39 -14.35
C THR A 67 -5.91 8.76 -13.34
N TYR A 68 -5.46 9.49 -12.32
CA TYR A 68 -4.38 9.06 -11.43
C TYR A 68 -4.70 7.80 -10.62
N ASN A 69 -5.89 7.70 -10.02
CA ASN A 69 -6.25 6.48 -9.29
C ASN A 69 -6.39 5.28 -10.22
N GLN A 70 -6.90 5.49 -11.44
CA GLN A 70 -7.06 4.43 -12.46
C GLN A 70 -5.71 3.88 -12.93
N ASN A 71 -4.69 4.74 -12.97
CA ASN A 71 -3.36 4.40 -13.47
C ASN A 71 -2.41 3.86 -12.38
N PHE A 72 -2.56 4.32 -11.13
CA PHE A 72 -1.59 4.05 -10.07
C PHE A 72 -2.18 3.50 -8.76
N GLY A 73 -3.50 3.57 -8.54
CA GLY A 73 -4.14 3.06 -7.32
C GLY A 73 -3.65 3.73 -6.03
N LEU A 74 -3.51 5.07 -6.05
CA LEU A 74 -2.94 5.89 -4.98
C LEU A 74 -3.96 6.79 -4.24
N MET A 75 -5.24 6.79 -4.64
CA MET A 75 -6.32 7.46 -3.91
C MET A 75 -7.13 6.45 -3.12
N THR A 76 -7.82 6.91 -2.07
CA THR A 76 -8.59 6.01 -1.21
C THR A 76 -9.88 5.49 -1.87
N ASP A 77 -10.13 4.20 -1.69
CA ASP A 77 -11.39 3.53 -2.01
C ASP A 77 -12.30 3.40 -0.76
N LEU A 78 -11.86 3.91 0.41
CA LEU A 78 -12.67 3.96 1.63
C LEU A 78 -13.89 4.88 1.43
N ASP A 79 -15.05 4.46 1.94
CA ASP A 79 -16.32 5.20 1.83
C ASP A 79 -16.61 5.98 3.13
N PHE A 80 -16.73 7.30 3.01
CA PHE A 80 -16.99 8.23 4.10
C PHE A 80 -17.48 9.57 3.55
N THR A 81 -18.32 10.28 4.32
CA THR A 81 -19.10 11.44 3.86
C THR A 81 -18.23 12.52 3.18
N TYR A 82 -17.08 12.87 3.77
CA TYR A 82 -16.18 13.88 3.21
C TYR A 82 -15.69 13.56 1.78
N ARG A 83 -15.47 12.28 1.46
CA ARG A 83 -15.10 11.85 0.10
C ARG A 83 -16.25 12.08 -0.89
N GLN A 84 -17.51 11.94 -0.44
CA GLN A 84 -18.68 12.28 -1.24
C GLN A 84 -18.84 13.80 -1.38
N ASP A 85 -18.63 14.58 -0.32
CA ASP A 85 -18.69 16.05 -0.36
C ASP A 85 -17.69 16.63 -1.38
N VAL A 86 -16.48 16.05 -1.47
CA VAL A 86 -15.47 16.35 -2.49
C VAL A 86 -15.98 16.02 -3.91
N LEU A 87 -16.59 14.85 -4.12
CA LEU A 87 -17.11 14.47 -5.44
C LEU A 87 -18.29 15.36 -5.85
N ASP A 88 -19.20 15.68 -4.95
CA ASP A 88 -20.37 16.52 -5.21
C ASP A 88 -19.96 17.96 -5.55
N GLN A 89 -18.99 18.53 -4.83
CA GLN A 89 -18.48 19.88 -5.09
C GLN A 89 -17.64 19.97 -6.38
N PHE A 90 -16.74 19.02 -6.62
CA PHE A 90 -15.67 19.20 -7.62
C PHE A 90 -15.80 18.35 -8.89
N SER A 91 -16.66 17.32 -8.96
CA SER A 91 -16.78 16.39 -10.11
C SER A 91 -16.99 17.08 -11.46
N THR A 92 -17.76 18.18 -11.50
CA THR A 92 -18.02 18.94 -12.73
C THR A 92 -16.77 19.59 -13.34
N PHE A 93 -15.67 19.69 -12.58
CA PHE A 93 -14.41 20.29 -13.00
C PHE A 93 -13.38 19.27 -13.51
N ALA A 94 -13.75 18.00 -13.76
CA ALA A 94 -12.84 16.97 -14.29
C ALA A 94 -12.16 17.36 -15.63
N SER A 95 -12.74 18.26 -16.42
CA SER A 95 -12.14 18.81 -17.64
C SER A 95 -11.27 20.06 -17.42
N HIS A 96 -11.06 20.50 -16.17
CA HIS A 96 -10.29 21.71 -15.87
C HIS A 96 -8.81 21.58 -16.32
N PRO A 97 -8.16 22.67 -16.78
CA PRO A 97 -6.75 22.65 -17.17
C PRO A 97 -5.80 22.04 -16.14
N ALA A 98 -6.01 22.27 -14.84
CA ALA A 98 -5.20 21.65 -13.77
C ALA A 98 -5.28 20.11 -13.77
N VAL A 99 -6.49 19.55 -13.83
CA VAL A 99 -6.75 18.10 -13.84
C VAL A 99 -6.19 17.44 -15.10
N THR A 100 -6.41 18.06 -16.26
CA THR A 100 -5.94 17.54 -17.55
C THR A 100 -4.42 17.71 -17.76
N LEU A 101 -3.79 18.70 -17.13
CA LEU A 101 -2.33 18.84 -17.07
C LEU A 101 -1.73 17.79 -16.13
N PHE A 102 -2.29 17.63 -14.93
CA PHE A 102 -1.83 16.62 -13.96
C PHE A 102 -1.89 15.20 -14.51
N SER A 103 -2.98 14.83 -15.20
CA SER A 103 -3.11 13.53 -15.89
C SER A 103 -1.98 13.29 -16.92
N LYS A 104 -1.48 14.34 -17.58
CA LYS A 104 -0.40 14.25 -18.57
C LYS A 104 0.99 14.22 -17.93
N MET A 105 1.19 14.92 -16.81
CA MET A 105 2.46 14.94 -16.08
C MET A 105 2.69 13.61 -15.35
N SER A 106 1.66 13.07 -14.69
CA SER A 106 1.75 11.79 -13.98
C SER A 106 2.08 10.61 -14.87
N MET A 107 1.51 10.56 -16.08
CA MET A 107 1.89 9.58 -17.13
C MET A 107 3.30 9.77 -17.70
N LYS A 108 4.08 10.75 -17.22
CA LYS A 108 5.45 11.05 -17.66
C LYS A 108 6.47 11.07 -16.51
N GLY A 109 6.11 10.56 -15.33
CA GLY A 109 7.01 10.43 -14.18
C GLY A 109 6.69 11.33 -12.98
N PHE A 110 5.72 12.24 -13.11
CA PHE A 110 5.21 13.07 -12.00
C PHE A 110 4.12 12.32 -11.21
N SER A 111 4.47 11.15 -10.69
CA SER A 111 3.63 10.24 -9.92
C SER A 111 4.28 9.88 -8.58
N TYR A 112 3.61 9.06 -7.76
CA TYR A 112 4.04 8.66 -6.42
C TYR A 112 4.32 9.87 -5.50
N ASP A 113 5.53 9.98 -4.97
CA ASP A 113 6.01 11.00 -4.05
C ASP A 113 6.21 12.39 -4.70
N ALA A 114 6.43 12.49 -6.01
CA ALA A 114 6.76 13.78 -6.64
C ALA A 114 5.64 14.82 -6.55
N PRO A 115 4.36 14.51 -6.85
CA PRO A 115 3.26 15.46 -6.67
C PRO A 115 3.09 16.00 -5.23
N PRO A 116 3.00 15.18 -4.17
CA PRO A 116 2.88 15.71 -2.82
C PRO A 116 4.14 16.45 -2.36
N THR A 117 5.34 15.98 -2.74
CA THR A 117 6.59 16.71 -2.47
C THR A 117 6.59 18.11 -3.06
N MET A 118 6.10 18.28 -4.29
CA MET A 118 5.98 19.60 -4.92
C MET A 118 5.10 20.57 -4.11
N MET A 119 4.02 20.08 -3.47
CA MET A 119 3.13 20.97 -2.71
C MET A 119 3.84 21.64 -1.52
N LEU A 120 4.87 21.00 -0.97
CA LEU A 120 5.68 21.54 0.13
C LEU A 120 6.52 22.77 -0.29
N TYR A 121 6.81 22.89 -1.59
CA TYR A 121 7.46 24.05 -2.23
C TYR A 121 6.48 25.16 -2.64
N LEU A 122 5.18 25.00 -2.38
CA LEU A 122 4.20 26.07 -2.57
C LEU A 122 3.98 26.86 -1.28
N THR A 123 3.72 28.17 -1.39
CA THR A 123 3.18 29.00 -0.33
C THR A 123 1.70 28.66 -0.08
N ASN A 124 1.14 29.16 1.03
CA ASN A 124 -0.29 29.07 1.36
C ASN A 124 -1.20 29.87 0.39
N ALA A 125 -0.64 30.53 -0.63
CA ALA A 125 -1.36 31.14 -1.75
C ALA A 125 -1.26 30.33 -3.06
N PHE A 126 -0.76 29.08 -2.99
CA PHE A 126 -0.51 28.16 -4.11
C PHE A 126 0.49 28.69 -5.17
N GLU A 127 1.44 29.52 -4.74
CA GLU A 127 2.55 30.02 -5.57
C GLU A 127 3.85 29.31 -5.18
N LEU A 128 4.80 29.12 -6.10
CA LEU A 128 6.12 28.59 -5.74
C LEU A 128 6.82 29.55 -4.76
N ASP A 129 7.37 29.00 -3.68
CA ASP A 129 8.08 29.75 -2.65
C ASP A 129 9.49 30.10 -3.15
N GLU A 130 9.72 31.38 -3.47
CA GLU A 130 11.01 31.88 -3.97
C GLU A 130 12.15 31.73 -2.95
N ASN A 131 11.85 31.44 -1.67
CA ASN A 131 12.85 31.20 -0.63
C ASN A 131 13.31 29.73 -0.56
N LYS A 132 12.72 28.83 -1.36
CA LYS A 132 13.04 27.40 -1.37
C LYS A 132 13.67 27.00 -2.69
N GLU A 133 14.85 26.37 -2.62
CA GLU A 133 15.50 25.78 -3.79
C GLU A 133 14.85 24.44 -4.15
N LEU A 134 14.34 24.31 -5.37
CA LEU A 134 13.68 23.10 -5.85
C LEU A 134 14.71 22.02 -6.23
N ASP A 135 14.52 20.82 -5.69
CA ASP A 135 15.28 19.62 -6.06
C ASP A 135 15.25 19.34 -7.58
N GLU A 136 16.43 19.17 -8.19
CA GLU A 136 16.58 18.85 -9.61
C GLU A 136 15.90 17.53 -10.00
N LYS A 137 15.89 16.51 -9.12
CA LYS A 137 15.22 15.22 -9.37
C LYS A 137 13.70 15.43 -9.48
N LEU A 138 13.10 16.26 -8.61
CA LEU A 138 11.71 16.66 -8.69
C LEU A 138 11.38 17.46 -9.98
N VAL A 139 12.25 18.41 -10.36
CA VAL A 139 12.11 19.20 -11.60
C VAL A 139 12.15 18.30 -12.84
N LEU A 140 13.02 17.29 -12.85
CA LEU A 140 13.13 16.30 -13.92
C LEU A 140 11.87 15.42 -14.02
N ARG A 141 11.33 14.94 -12.90
CA ARG A 141 10.09 14.14 -12.86
C ARG A 141 8.85 14.93 -13.30
N ALA A 142 8.81 16.22 -13.02
CA ALA A 142 7.82 17.14 -13.56
C ALA A 142 8.08 17.55 -15.03
N GLY A 143 9.14 17.04 -15.65
CA GLY A 143 9.53 17.26 -17.04
C GLY A 143 10.25 18.58 -17.31
N SER A 144 10.00 19.64 -16.53
CA SER A 144 10.76 20.91 -16.56
C SER A 144 10.28 21.89 -15.48
N MET A 145 11.12 22.87 -15.14
CA MET A 145 10.77 23.99 -14.26
C MET A 145 9.56 24.80 -14.78
N GLU A 146 9.43 24.97 -16.09
CA GLU A 146 8.28 25.69 -16.68
C GLU A 146 6.98 24.87 -16.61
N GLN A 147 7.05 23.53 -16.65
CA GLN A 147 5.89 22.68 -16.38
C GLN A 147 5.48 22.73 -14.90
N LEU A 148 6.43 22.77 -13.95
CA LEU A 148 6.13 23.00 -12.53
C LEU A 148 5.44 24.34 -12.28
N LYS A 149 5.99 25.45 -12.79
CA LYS A 149 5.38 26.78 -12.72
C LYS A 149 3.99 26.80 -13.33
N SER A 150 3.83 26.18 -14.51
CA SER A 150 2.52 26.06 -15.17
C SER A 150 1.54 25.26 -14.32
N PHE A 151 1.97 24.18 -13.66
CA PHE A 151 1.08 23.38 -12.82
C PHE A 151 0.68 24.13 -11.53
N ALA A 152 1.63 24.77 -10.84
CA ALA A 152 1.34 25.65 -9.69
C ALA A 152 0.32 26.75 -10.05
N SER A 153 0.52 27.44 -11.19
CA SER A 153 -0.43 28.45 -11.67
C SER A 153 -1.81 27.88 -11.99
N MET A 154 -1.89 26.63 -12.48
CA MET A 154 -3.17 25.98 -12.77
C MET A 154 -3.86 25.47 -11.50
N LEU A 155 -3.13 25.03 -10.48
CA LEU A 155 -3.65 24.72 -9.15
C LEU A 155 -4.26 25.97 -8.49
N LYS A 156 -3.53 27.08 -8.51
CA LYS A 156 -4.04 28.36 -8.00
C LYS A 156 -5.32 28.81 -8.71
N GLN A 157 -5.39 28.65 -10.03
CA GLN A 157 -6.60 28.94 -10.80
C GLN A 157 -7.75 27.98 -10.45
N PHE A 158 -7.48 26.68 -10.32
CA PHE A 158 -8.47 25.68 -9.90
C PHE A 158 -9.06 26.00 -8.52
N ALA A 159 -8.21 26.36 -7.55
CA ALA A 159 -8.65 26.72 -6.20
C ALA A 159 -9.63 27.92 -6.22
N ALA A 160 -9.38 28.92 -7.06
CA ALA A 160 -10.26 30.06 -7.25
C ALA A 160 -11.57 29.68 -7.98
N ASP A 161 -11.50 29.00 -9.12
CA ASP A 161 -12.68 28.68 -9.94
C ASP A 161 -13.65 27.69 -9.27
N THR A 162 -13.17 26.91 -8.30
CA THR A 162 -13.96 25.93 -7.55
C THR A 162 -14.41 26.39 -6.16
N ASN A 163 -14.02 27.59 -5.72
CA ASN A 163 -14.16 28.07 -4.33
C ASN A 163 -13.52 27.15 -3.27
N PHE A 164 -12.39 26.50 -3.60
CA PHE A 164 -11.72 25.53 -2.73
C PHE A 164 -11.43 26.09 -1.33
N GLN A 165 -11.01 27.35 -1.21
CA GLN A 165 -10.75 27.98 0.09
C GLN A 165 -11.98 27.94 1.01
N LYS A 166 -13.18 28.19 0.46
CA LYS A 166 -14.42 28.11 1.23
C LYS A 166 -14.70 26.67 1.66
N PHE A 167 -14.58 25.73 0.72
CA PHE A 167 -14.79 24.30 0.98
C PHE A 167 -13.88 23.80 2.11
N TYR A 168 -12.58 24.10 2.06
CA TYR A 168 -11.62 23.69 3.10
C TYR A 168 -11.98 24.27 4.48
N LEU A 169 -12.32 25.57 4.56
CA LEU A 169 -12.71 26.22 5.81
C LEU A 169 -14.04 25.68 6.38
N GLU A 170 -14.98 25.28 5.54
CA GLU A 170 -16.23 24.66 5.98
C GLU A 170 -16.04 23.25 6.61
N HIS A 171 -14.91 22.59 6.34
CA HIS A 171 -14.55 21.27 6.87
C HIS A 171 -13.53 21.28 8.03
N GLU A 172 -13.19 22.46 8.57
CA GLU A 172 -12.17 22.60 9.63
C GLU A 172 -12.44 21.70 10.86
N SER A 173 -13.71 21.52 11.24
CA SER A 173 -14.11 20.65 12.37
C SER A 173 -13.90 19.16 12.10
N PHE A 174 -13.99 18.72 10.85
CA PHE A 174 -13.67 17.35 10.43
C PHE A 174 -12.15 17.13 10.45
N TYR A 175 -11.37 18.07 9.94
CA TYR A 175 -9.91 18.05 9.99
C TYR A 175 -9.37 17.99 11.43
N ARG A 176 -9.97 18.74 12.36
CA ARG A 176 -9.58 18.71 13.78
C ARG A 176 -9.78 17.36 14.45
N GLN A 177 -10.83 16.61 14.10
CA GLN A 177 -11.07 15.27 14.66
C GLN A 177 -9.97 14.26 14.26
N MET A 178 -9.53 14.28 13.01
CA MET A 178 -8.42 13.42 12.55
C MET A 178 -7.10 13.76 13.24
N ILE A 179 -6.82 15.07 13.39
CA ILE A 179 -5.61 15.54 14.10
C ILE A 179 -5.65 15.15 15.58
N GLU A 180 -6.82 15.25 16.25
CA GLU A 180 -6.97 14.85 17.65
C GLU A 180 -6.74 13.35 17.85
N GLN A 181 -7.30 12.50 16.99
CA GLN A 181 -7.07 11.04 17.04
C GLN A 181 -5.59 10.68 16.93
N VAL A 182 -4.88 11.26 15.95
CA VAL A 182 -3.43 11.02 15.78
C VAL A 182 -2.63 11.59 16.96
N SER A 183 -3.00 12.78 17.45
CA SER A 183 -2.36 13.42 18.61
C SER A 183 -2.39 12.51 19.85
N GLN A 184 -3.54 11.88 20.14
CA GLN A 184 -3.69 10.95 21.28
C GLN A 184 -2.84 9.67 21.18
N VAL A 185 -2.40 9.28 19.98
CA VAL A 185 -1.41 8.22 19.77
C VAL A 185 -0.02 8.76 20.07
N LEU A 186 0.37 9.88 19.44
CA LEU A 186 1.72 10.45 19.55
C LEU A 186 2.08 10.98 20.95
N GLU A 187 1.10 11.45 21.73
CA GLU A 187 1.30 12.03 23.07
C GLU A 187 2.07 11.11 24.04
N LYS A 188 2.00 9.80 23.83
CA LYS A 188 2.60 8.77 24.71
C LYS A 188 4.03 8.39 24.31
N GLU A 189 4.47 8.83 23.14
CA GLU A 189 5.66 8.33 22.44
C GLU A 189 6.75 9.40 22.31
N SER A 190 8.01 8.97 22.15
CA SER A 190 9.18 9.87 22.09
C SER A 190 9.97 9.74 20.77
N TYR A 191 9.27 9.46 19.66
CA TYR A 191 9.88 9.08 18.38
C TYR A 191 11.02 9.98 17.90
N ILE A 192 10.88 11.31 18.01
CA ILE A 192 11.95 12.25 17.60
C ILE A 192 13.23 11.98 18.38
N THR A 193 13.15 11.96 19.71
CA THR A 193 14.30 11.72 20.59
C THR A 193 14.96 10.39 20.25
N GLU A 194 14.18 9.32 20.06
CA GLU A 194 14.73 8.00 19.73
C GLU A 194 15.39 7.95 18.35
N LEU A 195 14.81 8.60 17.33
CA LEU A 195 15.39 8.69 15.99
C LEU A 195 16.68 9.52 15.98
N GLU A 196 16.67 10.70 16.62
CA GLU A 196 17.85 11.55 16.73
C GLU A 196 18.96 10.86 17.55
N GLU A 197 18.63 10.13 18.62
CA GLU A 197 19.59 9.30 19.38
C GLU A 197 20.08 8.07 18.59
N TYR A 198 19.27 7.50 17.70
CA TYR A 198 19.67 6.36 16.86
C TYR A 198 20.65 6.77 15.76
N TYR A 199 20.34 7.83 15.01
CA TYR A 199 21.16 8.32 13.90
C TYR A 199 22.28 9.27 14.33
N ASN A 200 22.14 9.94 15.49
CA ASN A 200 22.97 11.06 15.97
C ASN A 200 23.02 12.24 14.99
N ILE A 201 21.84 12.60 14.47
CA ILE A 201 21.58 13.68 13.51
C ILE A 201 20.34 14.43 13.98
N HIS A 202 20.40 15.75 14.07
CA HIS A 202 19.27 16.61 14.43
C HIS A 202 18.67 17.29 13.20
N ASN A 203 17.36 17.51 13.18
CA ASN A 203 16.65 18.17 12.08
C ASN A 203 15.92 19.45 12.53
N ASN A 204 15.42 20.24 11.57
CA ASN A 204 14.73 21.51 11.86
C ASN A 204 13.30 21.29 12.35
N SER A 205 12.57 20.39 11.69
CA SER A 205 11.21 20.01 12.09
C SER A 205 10.84 18.60 11.64
N TYR A 206 9.86 18.02 12.33
CA TYR A 206 9.25 16.73 12.03
C TYR A 206 7.75 16.94 11.85
N ASN A 207 7.21 16.51 10.71
CA ASN A 207 5.87 16.87 10.29
C ASN A 207 5.12 15.62 9.81
N ILE A 208 3.89 15.43 10.27
CA ILE A 208 2.96 14.44 9.76
C ILE A 208 1.82 15.21 9.08
N ILE A 209 1.68 15.02 7.77
CA ILE A 209 0.55 15.56 7.00
C ILE A 209 -0.43 14.41 6.78
N LEU A 210 -1.63 14.57 7.33
CA LEU A 210 -2.74 13.66 7.09
C LEU A 210 -3.37 14.02 5.74
N ALA A 211 -3.49 13.04 4.85
CA ALA A 211 -4.07 13.18 3.51
C ALA A 211 -5.27 12.24 3.40
N PRO A 212 -6.48 12.64 3.88
CA PRO A 212 -7.64 11.75 4.03
C PRO A 212 -8.11 11.07 2.73
N LEU A 213 -7.73 11.64 1.58
CA LEU A 213 -8.11 11.19 0.26
C LEU A 213 -7.04 10.33 -0.44
N HIS A 214 -5.81 10.28 0.08
CA HIS A 214 -4.77 9.37 -0.39
C HIS A 214 -5.07 7.93 0.07
N ARG A 215 -4.54 6.92 -0.63
CA ARG A 215 -4.58 5.53 -0.16
C ARG A 215 -3.67 5.33 1.06
N GLY A 216 -4.04 4.43 1.95
CA GLY A 216 -3.24 4.03 3.11
C GLY A 216 -1.80 3.65 2.76
N GLY A 217 -0.87 4.08 3.61
CA GLY A 217 0.57 4.16 3.33
C GLY A 217 1.06 5.60 3.54
N GLY A 218 2.29 5.88 3.10
CA GLY A 218 2.90 7.20 3.25
C GLY A 218 3.83 7.59 2.12
N PHE A 219 4.29 8.84 2.19
CA PHE A 219 5.48 9.34 1.49
C PHE A 219 6.32 10.14 2.49
N GLY A 220 7.63 9.93 2.51
CA GLY A 220 8.57 10.57 3.45
C GLY A 220 9.46 11.66 2.84
N PRO A 221 8.93 12.75 2.24
CA PRO A 221 9.76 13.75 1.60
C PRO A 221 10.48 14.63 2.63
N ARG A 222 11.54 15.27 2.15
CA ARG A 222 12.40 16.13 2.94
C ARG A 222 12.69 17.41 2.18
N LEU A 223 12.56 18.55 2.86
CA LEU A 223 13.01 19.84 2.34
C LEU A 223 14.26 20.24 3.13
N THR A 224 15.29 20.72 2.43
CA THR A 224 16.53 21.22 3.05
C THR A 224 16.60 22.73 2.86
N ASP A 225 16.86 23.48 3.94
CA ASP A 225 17.02 24.93 3.88
C ASP A 225 18.42 25.34 3.40
N ALA A 226 18.62 26.64 3.15
CA ALA A 226 19.91 27.19 2.70
C ALA A 226 21.04 27.09 3.77
N GLU A 227 20.73 26.74 5.01
CA GLU A 227 21.70 26.45 6.08
C GLU A 227 22.01 24.93 6.18
N GLY A 228 21.37 24.09 5.36
CA GLY A 228 21.55 22.64 5.34
C GLY A 228 20.72 21.89 6.39
N LYS A 229 19.73 22.52 7.02
CA LYS A 229 18.82 21.86 7.98
C LYS A 229 17.60 21.30 7.25
N ASN A 230 17.05 20.21 7.77
CA ASN A 230 15.94 19.52 7.11
C ASN A 230 14.60 19.71 7.83
N ASP A 231 13.56 20.02 7.07
CA ASP A 231 12.18 19.77 7.44
C ASP A 231 11.81 18.37 6.93
N ILE A 232 11.53 17.45 7.85
CA ILE A 232 11.15 16.06 7.56
C ILE A 232 9.62 15.96 7.54
N TYR A 233 9.08 15.26 6.54
CA TYR A 233 7.64 15.04 6.40
C TYR A 233 7.31 13.55 6.31
N SER A 234 6.12 13.18 6.76
CA SER A 234 5.44 11.93 6.45
C SER A 234 4.01 12.28 6.03
N ILE A 235 3.64 11.95 4.79
CA ILE A 235 2.35 12.32 4.18
C ILE A 235 1.50 11.06 4.08
N LEU A 236 0.62 10.86 5.07
CA LEU A 236 -0.07 9.60 5.33
C LEU A 236 -1.49 9.57 4.77
N GLY A 237 -1.89 8.46 4.13
CA GLY A 237 -3.29 8.16 3.83
C GLY A 237 -3.94 7.29 4.92
N PRO A 238 -5.27 7.33 5.09
CA PRO A 238 -5.97 6.52 6.08
C PRO A 238 -5.96 5.01 5.73
N VAL A 239 -5.98 4.19 6.78
CA VAL A 239 -6.05 2.72 6.70
C VAL A 239 -7.47 2.18 6.88
N ASP A 240 -8.35 2.92 7.57
CA ASP A 240 -9.73 2.53 7.85
C ASP A 240 -10.63 3.78 8.08
N VAL A 241 -11.93 3.58 8.27
CA VAL A 241 -12.90 4.63 8.67
C VAL A 241 -13.71 4.14 9.88
N VAL A 242 -13.65 4.89 10.98
CA VAL A 242 -14.43 4.62 12.20
C VAL A 242 -15.40 5.76 12.45
N GLU A 243 -16.69 5.42 12.59
CA GLU A 243 -17.80 6.39 12.79
C GLU A 243 -17.87 7.53 11.75
N GLY A 244 -17.37 7.28 10.53
CA GLY A 244 -17.32 8.25 9.44
C GLY A 244 -16.08 9.14 9.42
N ILE A 245 -15.14 8.97 10.36
CA ILE A 245 -13.85 9.66 10.42
C ILE A 245 -12.73 8.72 9.94
N PRO A 246 -11.87 9.15 8.99
CA PRO A 246 -10.70 8.38 8.58
C PRO A 246 -9.68 8.17 9.72
N VAL A 247 -9.20 6.94 9.85
CA VAL A 247 -8.19 6.52 10.83
C VAL A 247 -6.86 6.26 10.10
N PHE A 248 -5.78 6.86 10.59
CA PHE A 248 -4.46 6.81 9.94
C PHE A 248 -3.52 5.73 10.48
N GLY A 249 -3.93 5.03 11.54
CA GLY A 249 -3.16 3.96 12.17
C GLY A 249 -3.39 3.92 13.67
N ASP A 250 -3.03 2.78 14.28
CA ASP A 250 -2.90 2.62 15.71
C ASP A 250 -1.44 2.85 16.16
N LYS A 251 -1.13 2.62 17.45
CA LYS A 251 0.23 2.79 17.98
C LYS A 251 1.26 1.96 17.21
N GLN A 252 0.97 0.68 16.93
CA GLN A 252 1.89 -0.18 16.19
C GLN A 252 2.10 0.30 14.74
N SER A 253 1.05 0.83 14.11
CA SER A 253 1.14 1.44 12.78
C SER A 253 2.03 2.69 12.80
N PHE A 254 1.89 3.57 13.80
CA PHE A 254 2.74 4.76 13.95
C PHE A 254 4.19 4.41 14.36
N ASP A 255 4.41 3.39 15.19
CA ASP A 255 5.74 2.87 15.51
C ASP A 255 6.50 2.47 14.24
N TYR A 256 5.82 1.75 13.32
CA TYR A 256 6.39 1.42 12.01
C TYR A 256 6.55 2.65 11.10
N LEU A 257 5.47 3.40 10.86
CA LEU A 257 5.42 4.47 9.84
C LEU A 257 6.33 5.64 10.17
N VAL A 258 6.37 6.08 11.43
CA VAL A 258 7.23 7.20 11.84
C VAL A 258 8.69 6.82 11.69
N TRP A 259 9.09 5.60 12.09
CA TRP A 259 10.45 5.12 11.88
C TRP A 259 10.78 4.92 10.39
N HIS A 260 9.89 4.32 9.60
CA HIS A 260 10.10 4.07 8.18
C HIS A 260 10.24 5.39 7.39
N GLU A 261 9.22 6.25 7.42
CA GLU A 261 9.14 7.46 6.60
C GLU A 261 10.20 8.49 6.99
N PHE A 262 10.42 8.71 8.30
CA PHE A 262 11.46 9.65 8.72
C PHE A 262 12.87 9.12 8.45
N SER A 263 13.10 7.79 8.45
CA SER A 263 14.41 7.21 8.14
C SER A 263 14.89 7.49 6.72
N HIS A 264 14.01 7.71 5.73
CA HIS A 264 14.42 8.19 4.39
C HIS A 264 15.25 9.47 4.46
N SER A 265 14.93 10.37 5.40
CA SER A 265 15.64 11.64 5.57
C SER A 265 17.07 11.50 6.13
N PHE A 266 17.39 10.35 6.73
CA PHE A 266 18.72 10.03 7.27
C PHE A 266 19.50 9.07 6.35
N ILE A 267 18.84 8.10 5.72
CA ILE A 267 19.47 7.05 4.92
C ILE A 267 19.76 7.47 3.48
N ASN A 268 18.75 8.00 2.76
CA ASN A 268 18.90 8.37 1.35
C ASN A 268 20.13 9.25 1.05
N PRO A 269 20.45 10.30 1.86
CA PRO A 269 21.60 11.16 1.60
C PRO A 269 22.95 10.47 1.81
N LEU A 270 23.00 9.47 2.70
CA LEU A 270 24.21 8.68 2.88
C LEU A 270 24.44 7.83 1.63
N THR A 271 23.40 7.17 1.12
CA THR A 271 23.50 6.42 -0.13
C THR A 271 23.93 7.30 -1.30
N GLU A 272 23.43 8.55 -1.40
CA GLU A 272 23.90 9.53 -2.41
C GLU A 272 25.38 9.90 -2.25
N VAL A 273 25.86 10.13 -1.02
CA VAL A 273 27.28 10.42 -0.72
C VAL A 273 28.18 9.21 -1.03
N PHE A 274 27.71 8.01 -0.72
CA PHE A 274 28.45 6.75 -0.88
C PHE A 274 28.22 6.07 -2.25
N GLN A 275 27.39 6.63 -3.15
CA GLN A 275 26.98 6.01 -4.42
C GLN A 275 28.14 5.42 -5.23
N ASN A 276 29.26 6.16 -5.34
CA ASN A 276 30.44 5.79 -6.11
C ASN A 276 31.28 4.65 -5.47
N GLN A 277 30.86 4.13 -4.31
CA GLN A 277 31.53 3.03 -3.60
C GLN A 277 30.76 1.70 -3.75
N PHE A 278 29.53 1.72 -4.26
CA PHE A 278 28.69 0.55 -4.52
C PHE A 278 29.00 -0.17 -5.84
N THR A 279 30.15 0.12 -6.47
CA THR A 279 30.57 -0.34 -7.80
C THR A 279 30.54 -1.86 -8.07
N GLN A 280 30.39 -2.70 -7.03
CA GLN A 280 30.21 -4.15 -7.18
C GLN A 280 28.82 -4.63 -6.76
N SER A 281 28.07 -3.86 -5.97
CA SER A 281 26.77 -4.29 -5.46
C SER A 281 25.60 -4.05 -6.43
N ASP A 282 25.77 -3.29 -7.52
CA ASP A 282 24.72 -3.12 -8.56
C ASP A 282 24.19 -4.46 -9.10
N ALA A 283 25.05 -5.49 -9.16
CA ALA A 283 24.68 -6.83 -9.60
C ALA A 283 23.71 -7.54 -8.63
N LEU A 284 23.63 -7.11 -7.36
CA LEU A 284 22.64 -7.59 -6.39
C LEU A 284 21.20 -7.16 -6.75
N PHE A 285 21.02 -6.12 -7.58
CA PHE A 285 19.68 -5.72 -8.02
C PHE A 285 19.07 -6.71 -9.01
N ALA A 286 19.86 -7.29 -9.93
CA ALA A 286 19.33 -8.10 -11.03
C ALA A 286 18.50 -9.33 -10.60
N PRO A 287 18.88 -10.11 -9.56
CA PRO A 287 18.05 -11.22 -9.06
C PRO A 287 16.71 -10.79 -8.44
N ILE A 288 16.62 -9.56 -7.92
CA ILE A 288 15.44 -9.07 -7.19
C ILE A 288 14.60 -8.05 -8.00
N ALA A 289 15.12 -7.57 -9.14
CA ALA A 289 14.57 -6.46 -9.91
C ALA A 289 13.07 -6.61 -10.21
N VAL A 290 12.61 -7.79 -10.63
CA VAL A 290 11.19 -8.04 -10.94
C VAL A 290 10.25 -7.83 -9.74
N LYS A 291 10.72 -8.10 -8.51
CA LYS A 291 9.96 -7.80 -7.29
C LYS A 291 10.04 -6.33 -6.92
N MET A 292 11.24 -5.75 -6.99
CA MET A 292 11.49 -4.34 -6.67
C MET A 292 10.73 -3.39 -7.61
N GLU A 293 10.72 -3.65 -8.91
CA GLU A 293 9.99 -2.85 -9.92
C GLU A 293 8.48 -2.80 -9.68
N ARG A 294 7.88 -3.89 -9.17
CA ARG A 294 6.46 -3.92 -8.79
C ARG A 294 6.15 -3.05 -7.57
N LEU A 295 7.14 -2.79 -6.73
CA LEU A 295 7.11 -1.84 -5.62
C LEU A 295 7.59 -0.43 -6.06
N ALA A 296 7.70 -0.18 -7.37
CA ALA A 296 8.24 1.04 -8.00
C ALA A 296 9.74 1.31 -7.76
N TYR A 297 10.49 0.37 -7.18
CA TYR A 297 11.94 0.47 -6.96
C TYR A 297 12.70 -0.01 -8.20
N SER A 298 12.93 0.91 -9.13
CA SER A 298 13.45 0.64 -10.49
C SER A 298 14.99 0.61 -10.62
N ASN A 299 15.73 0.80 -9.53
CA ASN A 299 17.20 0.85 -9.52
C ASN A 299 17.76 0.44 -8.16
N TRP A 300 19.05 0.09 -8.14
CA TRP A 300 19.73 -0.40 -6.94
C TRP A 300 19.78 0.61 -5.79
N GLU A 301 20.08 1.89 -6.05
CA GLU A 301 20.13 2.95 -5.03
C GLU A 301 18.79 3.05 -4.26
N THR A 302 17.68 3.08 -5.01
CA THR A 302 16.34 3.18 -4.43
C THR A 302 15.97 1.92 -3.66
N ALA A 303 16.25 0.74 -4.22
CA ALA A 303 16.02 -0.53 -3.54
C ALA A 303 16.88 -0.67 -2.27
N LEU A 304 18.13 -0.20 -2.28
CA LEU A 304 19.04 -0.27 -1.14
C LEU A 304 18.63 0.67 0.00
N ASN A 305 18.22 1.90 -0.31
CA ASN A 305 17.63 2.80 0.68
C ASN A 305 16.50 2.11 1.43
N GLU A 306 15.58 1.50 0.68
CA GLU A 306 14.44 0.78 1.21
C GLU A 306 14.83 -0.45 2.02
N HIS A 307 15.79 -1.25 1.54
CA HIS A 307 16.33 -2.39 2.30
C HIS A 307 16.86 -1.95 3.66
N LEU A 308 17.67 -0.89 3.72
CA LEU A 308 18.26 -0.39 4.97
C LEU A 308 17.19 0.10 5.93
N ILE A 309 16.22 0.87 5.45
CA ILE A 309 15.15 1.42 6.27
C ILE A 309 14.26 0.31 6.84
N ARG A 310 13.80 -0.64 6.00
CA ARG A 310 13.04 -1.82 6.44
C ARG A 310 13.83 -2.67 7.43
N THR A 311 15.15 -2.79 7.23
CA THR A 311 16.04 -3.44 8.20
C THR A 311 16.00 -2.73 9.56
N ILE A 312 16.14 -1.40 9.59
CA ILE A 312 16.15 -0.61 10.82
C ILE A 312 14.78 -0.69 11.53
N THR A 313 13.67 -0.64 10.80
CA THR A 313 12.33 -0.81 11.39
C THR A 313 12.12 -2.25 11.93
N ALA A 314 12.67 -3.27 11.26
CA ALA A 314 12.71 -4.63 11.82
C ALA A 314 13.58 -4.71 13.09
N ARG A 315 14.79 -4.13 13.09
CA ARG A 315 15.65 -4.01 14.28
C ARG A 315 14.91 -3.32 15.43
N ARG A 316 14.14 -2.26 15.16
CA ARG A 316 13.31 -1.57 16.16
C ARG A 316 12.22 -2.48 16.71
N THR A 317 11.53 -3.23 15.85
CA THR A 317 10.52 -4.23 16.22
C THR A 317 11.05 -5.27 17.23
N LEU A 318 12.33 -5.67 17.13
CA LEU A 318 12.97 -6.57 18.10
C LEU A 318 13.00 -6.00 19.52
N TYR A 319 13.25 -4.71 19.67
CA TYR A 319 13.33 -4.05 20.98
C TYR A 319 11.95 -3.77 21.58
N GLU A 320 10.94 -3.47 20.75
CA GLU A 320 9.59 -3.11 21.19
C GLU A 320 8.68 -4.33 21.41
N SER A 321 8.74 -5.29 20.48
CA SER A 321 7.81 -6.44 20.39
C SER A 321 8.50 -7.79 20.54
N GLY A 322 9.83 -7.83 20.64
CA GLY A 322 10.61 -9.05 20.90
C GLY A 322 10.93 -9.90 19.66
N GLN A 323 11.62 -11.01 19.92
CA GLN A 323 12.25 -11.87 18.89
C GLN A 323 11.24 -12.43 17.86
N GLU A 324 10.09 -12.92 18.31
CA GLU A 324 9.07 -13.52 17.43
C GLU A 324 8.49 -12.50 16.43
N ALA A 325 8.24 -11.26 16.88
CA ALA A 325 7.76 -10.17 16.03
C ALA A 325 8.83 -9.74 15.02
N TYR A 326 10.10 -9.67 15.45
CA TYR A 326 11.23 -9.39 14.57
C TYR A 326 11.42 -10.47 13.49
N GLU A 327 11.41 -11.76 13.86
CA GLU A 327 11.53 -12.88 12.91
C GLU A 327 10.39 -12.88 11.89
N LYS A 328 9.17 -12.57 12.34
CA LYS A 328 8.02 -12.37 11.44
C LYS A 328 8.23 -11.19 10.49
N ALA A 329 8.69 -10.04 10.98
CA ALA A 329 8.93 -8.86 10.15
C ALA A 329 9.98 -9.13 9.07
N ILE A 330 11.15 -9.64 9.47
CA ILE A 330 12.24 -10.06 8.56
C ILE A 330 11.72 -10.98 7.44
N LYS A 331 10.92 -11.97 7.81
CA LYS A 331 10.33 -12.96 6.89
C LYS A 331 9.33 -12.33 5.91
N ASP A 332 8.46 -11.44 6.39
CA ASP A 332 7.49 -10.75 5.54
C ASP A 332 8.15 -9.73 4.59
N GLU A 333 9.28 -9.15 4.97
CA GLU A 333 10.10 -8.34 4.06
C GLU A 333 10.85 -9.20 3.01
N LYS A 334 11.45 -10.33 3.40
CA LYS A 334 12.05 -11.28 2.42
C LYS A 334 11.02 -11.77 1.39
N ARG A 335 9.76 -12.00 1.79
CA ARG A 335 8.66 -12.38 0.88
C ARG A 335 8.41 -11.31 -0.18
N GLN A 336 8.42 -10.04 0.19
CA GLN A 336 8.31 -8.89 -0.73
C GLN A 336 9.55 -8.70 -1.64
N GLY A 337 10.65 -9.41 -1.36
CA GLY A 337 11.87 -9.42 -2.17
C GLY A 337 13.08 -8.78 -1.51
N PHE A 338 12.98 -8.37 -0.24
CA PHE A 338 14.09 -7.77 0.52
C PHE A 338 15.06 -8.85 1.04
N PHE A 339 15.61 -9.67 0.14
CA PHE A 339 16.39 -10.87 0.51
C PHE A 339 17.64 -10.58 1.35
N TYR A 340 18.23 -9.39 1.23
CA TYR A 340 19.43 -9.00 1.99
C TYR A 340 19.15 -8.55 3.43
N ILE A 341 17.89 -8.46 3.85
CA ILE A 341 17.48 -7.85 5.13
C ILE A 341 18.09 -8.54 6.37
N GLU A 342 18.26 -9.87 6.37
CA GLU A 342 18.89 -10.59 7.48
C GLU A 342 20.36 -10.21 7.66
N LEU A 343 21.11 -10.18 6.55
CA LEU A 343 22.54 -9.86 6.54
C LEU A 343 22.78 -8.40 6.92
N LEU A 344 21.90 -7.50 6.46
CA LEU A 344 21.88 -6.10 6.87
C LEU A 344 21.50 -5.97 8.36
N SER A 345 20.58 -6.79 8.87
CA SER A 345 20.14 -6.77 10.27
C SER A 345 21.27 -7.16 11.22
N ASP A 346 22.01 -8.25 10.93
CA ASP A 346 23.18 -8.64 11.69
C ASP A 346 24.27 -7.55 11.67
N LYS A 347 24.43 -6.88 10.53
CA LYS A 347 25.38 -5.78 10.37
C LYS A 347 24.96 -4.57 11.20
N ILE A 348 23.70 -4.16 11.16
CA ILE A 348 23.16 -3.03 11.93
C ILE A 348 23.13 -3.36 13.44
N ALA A 349 22.91 -4.62 13.83
CA ALA A 349 23.08 -5.05 15.23
C ALA A 349 24.51 -4.81 15.74
N SER A 350 25.53 -4.89 14.87
CA SER A 350 26.92 -4.54 15.24
C SER A 350 27.12 -3.03 15.44
N TYR A 351 26.41 -2.16 14.73
CA TYR A 351 26.37 -0.71 14.99
C TYR A 351 25.74 -0.42 16.36
N GLU A 352 24.58 -1.03 16.63
CA GLU A 352 23.82 -0.87 17.87
C GLU A 352 24.62 -1.32 19.11
N GLN A 353 25.46 -2.34 18.97
CA GLN A 353 26.37 -2.80 20.04
C GLN A 353 27.60 -1.91 20.21
N ASN A 354 28.06 -1.24 19.14
CA ASN A 354 29.33 -0.49 19.11
C ASN A 354 29.14 1.03 18.91
N ARG A 355 28.01 1.60 19.38
CA ARG A 355 27.69 3.05 19.36
C ARG A 355 28.74 4.00 19.98
N LYS A 356 29.75 3.47 20.69
CA LYS A 356 30.89 4.24 21.22
C LYS A 356 32.05 4.37 20.21
N GLU A 357 32.14 3.45 19.26
CA GLU A 357 33.13 3.46 18.17
C GLU A 357 32.58 4.24 16.97
N TYR A 358 31.33 3.97 16.60
CA TYR A 358 30.61 4.69 15.54
C TYR A 358 29.83 5.87 16.13
N LYS A 359 30.39 7.08 15.98
CA LYS A 359 29.78 8.33 16.48
C LYS A 359 28.35 8.54 15.97
N ASP A 360 28.10 8.24 14.71
CA ASP A 360 26.85 8.46 14.00
C ASP A 360 26.69 7.39 12.90
N PHE A 361 25.49 7.27 12.31
CA PHE A 361 25.24 6.25 11.28
C PHE A 361 26.09 6.47 10.02
N ASN A 362 26.43 7.72 9.71
CA ASN A 362 27.35 8.08 8.63
C ASN A 362 28.76 7.47 8.82
N ALA A 363 29.30 7.50 10.05
CA ALA A 363 30.57 6.86 10.36
C ALA A 363 30.51 5.32 10.26
N PHE A 364 29.33 4.71 10.41
CA PHE A 364 29.12 3.28 10.25
C PHE A 364 28.86 2.85 8.79
N TYR A 365 28.29 3.73 7.97
CA TYR A 365 27.88 3.45 6.59
C TYR A 365 28.96 2.77 5.69
N PRO A 366 30.27 3.07 5.80
CA PRO A 366 31.31 2.32 5.08
C PRO A 366 31.31 0.81 5.32
N GLU A 367 30.89 0.34 6.49
CA GLU A 367 30.79 -1.08 6.81
C GLU A 367 29.58 -1.75 6.12
N ILE A 368 28.51 -1.00 5.81
CA ILE A 368 27.40 -1.45 4.95
C ILE A 368 27.87 -1.58 3.50
N VAL A 369 28.57 -0.57 2.98
CA VAL A 369 29.18 -0.58 1.63
C VAL A 369 30.08 -1.80 1.45
N LYS A 370 30.93 -2.07 2.44
CA LYS A 370 31.82 -3.23 2.47
C LYS A 370 31.05 -4.55 2.42
N LEU A 371 30.05 -4.74 3.28
CA LEU A 371 29.22 -5.95 3.27
C LEU A 371 28.60 -6.22 1.89
N LEU A 372 27.99 -5.21 1.28
CA LEU A 372 27.27 -5.37 0.01
C LEU A 372 28.21 -5.66 -1.16
N ASN A 373 29.39 -5.05 -1.19
CA ASN A 373 30.41 -5.40 -2.17
C ASN A 373 30.97 -6.83 -1.92
N GLU A 374 31.18 -7.23 -0.67
CA GLU A 374 31.62 -8.60 -0.32
C GLU A 374 30.58 -9.68 -0.68
N LEU A 375 29.28 -9.40 -0.55
CA LEU A 375 28.20 -10.34 -0.91
C LEU A 375 28.14 -10.62 -2.41
N ASN A 376 28.39 -9.62 -3.26
CA ASN A 376 28.47 -9.84 -4.71
C ASN A 376 29.62 -10.80 -5.09
N LEU A 377 30.73 -10.78 -4.36
CA LEU A 377 31.88 -11.66 -4.59
C LEU A 377 31.66 -13.11 -4.15
N GLN A 378 30.57 -13.42 -3.45
CA GLN A 378 30.26 -14.76 -2.94
C GLN A 378 29.44 -15.63 -3.91
N GLU A 379 29.05 -15.10 -5.09
CA GLU A 379 28.22 -15.80 -6.09
C GLU A 379 26.96 -16.45 -5.47
N LEU A 380 26.16 -15.65 -4.75
CA LEU A 380 24.91 -16.10 -4.12
C LEU A 380 24.02 -16.88 -5.10
N ASP A 381 23.80 -18.16 -4.81
CA ASP A 381 23.02 -19.04 -5.69
C ASP A 381 21.51 -18.75 -5.65
N SER A 382 20.76 -19.36 -6.58
CA SER A 382 19.33 -19.11 -6.72
C SER A 382 18.50 -19.43 -5.47
N SER A 383 18.96 -20.33 -4.59
CA SER A 383 18.23 -20.68 -3.36
C SER A 383 18.16 -19.50 -2.37
N PHE A 384 19.16 -18.62 -2.35
CA PHE A 384 19.15 -17.39 -1.55
C PHE A 384 17.98 -16.46 -1.91
N TYR A 385 17.58 -16.47 -3.18
CA TYR A 385 16.47 -15.68 -3.73
C TYR A 385 15.14 -16.42 -3.76
N THR A 386 15.04 -17.56 -3.08
CA THR A 386 13.80 -18.31 -2.90
C THR A 386 13.44 -18.40 -1.43
N MET A 387 12.14 -18.43 -1.14
CA MET A 387 11.63 -18.79 0.17
C MET A 387 10.73 -20.00 0.01
N PRO A 388 10.78 -20.97 0.94
CA PRO A 388 9.81 -22.05 0.96
C PRO A 388 8.40 -21.49 1.15
N PHE A 389 7.43 -22.13 0.51
CA PHE A 389 6.03 -21.91 0.74
C PHE A 389 5.67 -22.34 2.16
N GLU A 390 4.99 -21.47 2.90
CA GLU A 390 4.74 -21.65 4.33
C GLU A 390 3.27 -21.58 4.73
N GLY A 391 2.34 -21.56 3.78
CA GLY A 391 0.91 -21.41 4.09
C GLY A 391 0.57 -20.03 4.67
N PRO A 392 -0.66 -19.83 5.19
CA PRO A 392 -1.79 -20.78 5.22
C PRO A 392 -2.44 -20.94 3.82
N ILE A 393 -3.62 -21.57 3.72
CA ILE A 393 -4.30 -21.81 2.43
C ILE A 393 -4.39 -20.55 1.56
N ASN A 394 -4.73 -19.38 2.13
CA ASN A 394 -4.83 -18.14 1.36
C ASN A 394 -3.51 -17.68 0.72
N ALA A 395 -2.35 -18.05 1.29
CA ALA A 395 -1.06 -17.68 0.74
C ALA A 395 -0.76 -18.39 -0.60
N ALA A 396 -1.40 -19.54 -0.90
CA ALA A 396 -1.22 -20.24 -2.17
C ALA A 396 -1.64 -19.40 -3.40
N LEU A 397 -2.56 -18.45 -3.21
CA LEU A 397 -3.02 -17.54 -4.26
C LEU A 397 -2.15 -16.27 -4.38
N GLN A 398 -1.13 -16.13 -3.53
CA GLN A 398 -0.24 -14.97 -3.45
C GLN A 398 1.19 -15.28 -3.92
N ILE A 399 1.50 -16.55 -4.25
CA ILE A 399 2.83 -16.96 -4.71
C ILE A 399 3.01 -16.58 -6.18
N ASP A 400 4.13 -15.93 -6.49
CA ASP A 400 4.51 -15.56 -7.86
C ASP A 400 4.51 -16.75 -8.82
N GLY A 401 3.85 -16.60 -9.97
CA GLY A 401 3.85 -17.55 -11.07
C GLY A 401 2.45 -17.92 -11.55
N GLU A 402 2.39 -18.74 -12.58
CA GLU A 402 1.14 -19.29 -13.11
C GLU A 402 0.56 -20.35 -12.16
N THR A 403 -0.75 -20.31 -11.97
CA THR A 403 -1.52 -21.30 -11.20
C THR A 403 -2.19 -22.30 -12.13
N VAL A 404 -1.85 -23.58 -12.00
CA VAL A 404 -2.43 -24.66 -12.80
C VAL A 404 -3.45 -25.42 -11.95
N ILE A 405 -4.70 -25.46 -12.42
CA ILE A 405 -5.76 -26.26 -11.84
C ILE A 405 -5.74 -27.67 -12.46
N ILE A 406 -5.52 -28.69 -11.63
CA ILE A 406 -5.51 -30.09 -12.05
C ILE A 406 -6.89 -30.70 -11.83
N ILE A 407 -7.57 -31.00 -12.94
CA ILE A 407 -8.89 -31.63 -12.99
C ILE A 407 -8.72 -33.15 -12.96
N PRO A 408 -9.49 -33.90 -12.13
CA PRO A 408 -9.38 -35.37 -12.10
C PRO A 408 -9.89 -35.98 -13.42
N SER A 409 -9.55 -37.25 -13.70
CA SER A 409 -10.11 -37.96 -14.87
C SER A 409 -10.50 -39.43 -14.63
N GLN A 410 -10.57 -39.86 -13.36
CA GLN A 410 -11.09 -41.18 -12.97
C GLN A 410 -12.24 -41.11 -11.95
N GLU A 411 -12.95 -39.98 -11.88
CA GLU A 411 -14.18 -39.89 -11.08
C GLU A 411 -15.35 -40.62 -11.74
N ASN A 412 -16.44 -40.84 -10.99
CA ASN A 412 -17.69 -41.32 -11.55
C ASN A 412 -18.17 -40.40 -12.68
N THR A 413 -18.50 -40.97 -13.85
CA THR A 413 -18.81 -40.22 -15.08
C THR A 413 -19.88 -39.13 -14.90
N LEU A 414 -20.92 -39.36 -14.09
CA LEU A 414 -21.99 -38.38 -13.84
C LEU A 414 -21.57 -37.17 -12.97
N VAL A 415 -20.41 -37.27 -12.32
CA VAL A 415 -19.83 -36.25 -11.45
C VAL A 415 -18.60 -35.62 -12.09
N GLN A 416 -17.83 -36.39 -12.86
CA GLN A 416 -16.64 -35.97 -13.60
C GLN A 416 -16.87 -34.71 -14.46
N GLU A 417 -17.96 -34.67 -15.24
CA GLU A 417 -18.32 -33.51 -16.07
C GLU A 417 -18.57 -32.26 -15.19
N LYS A 418 -19.30 -32.42 -14.07
CA LYS A 418 -19.61 -31.33 -13.14
C LYS A 418 -18.39 -30.80 -12.41
N ILE A 419 -17.45 -31.66 -12.02
CA ILE A 419 -16.16 -31.24 -11.43
C ILE A 419 -15.35 -30.46 -12.47
N THR A 420 -15.40 -30.88 -13.74
CA THR A 420 -14.71 -30.19 -14.84
C THR A 420 -15.29 -28.78 -15.05
N GLU A 421 -16.62 -28.65 -15.14
CA GLU A 421 -17.32 -27.35 -15.22
C GLU A 421 -17.01 -26.47 -14.01
N TYR A 422 -17.00 -27.04 -12.80
CA TYR A 422 -16.68 -26.35 -11.56
C TYR A 422 -15.24 -25.82 -11.56
N CYS A 423 -14.25 -26.64 -11.95
CA CYS A 423 -12.85 -26.20 -12.06
C CYS A 423 -12.69 -25.06 -13.07
N MET A 424 -13.38 -25.12 -14.22
CA MET A 424 -13.36 -24.04 -15.21
C MET A 424 -14.03 -22.75 -14.68
N ALA A 425 -15.06 -22.85 -13.84
CA ALA A 425 -15.61 -21.69 -13.14
C ALA A 425 -14.60 -21.06 -12.15
N ILE A 426 -13.77 -21.88 -11.49
CA ILE A 426 -12.67 -21.40 -10.63
C ILE A 426 -11.55 -20.74 -11.47
N VAL A 427 -11.14 -21.30 -12.61
CA VAL A 427 -10.18 -20.63 -13.52
C VAL A 427 -10.67 -19.23 -13.91
N ASN A 428 -11.95 -19.12 -14.29
CA ASN A 428 -12.57 -17.83 -14.63
C ASN A 428 -12.61 -16.85 -13.44
N LEU A 429 -12.87 -17.35 -12.23
CA LEU A 429 -12.83 -16.55 -11.00
C LEU A 429 -11.43 -15.99 -10.73
N LEU A 430 -10.41 -16.86 -10.73
CA LEU A 430 -9.02 -16.50 -10.50
C LEU A 430 -8.54 -15.49 -11.55
N THR A 431 -8.76 -15.78 -12.83
CA THR A 431 -8.26 -14.97 -13.96
C THR A 431 -8.96 -13.63 -14.08
N HIS A 432 -10.30 -13.61 -14.02
CA HIS A 432 -11.08 -12.40 -14.37
C HIS A 432 -11.55 -11.58 -13.18
N LYS A 433 -11.59 -12.14 -11.96
CA LYS A 433 -11.94 -11.35 -10.75
C LYS A 433 -10.76 -11.10 -9.83
N LEU A 434 -9.80 -12.02 -9.74
CA LEU A 434 -8.64 -11.88 -8.85
C LEU A 434 -7.34 -11.49 -9.59
N GLY A 435 -7.35 -11.47 -10.93
CA GLY A 435 -6.17 -11.11 -11.74
C GLY A 435 -5.03 -12.15 -11.71
N ILE A 436 -5.30 -13.35 -11.18
CA ILE A 436 -4.31 -14.43 -11.07
C ILE A 436 -4.24 -15.17 -12.41
N GLN A 437 -3.05 -15.31 -12.99
CA GLN A 437 -2.85 -16.10 -14.19
C GLN A 437 -3.13 -17.58 -13.88
N ALA A 438 -4.33 -18.05 -14.24
CA ALA A 438 -4.76 -19.42 -14.00
C ALA A 438 -5.07 -20.17 -15.30
N THR A 439 -4.65 -21.43 -15.37
CA THR A 439 -4.98 -22.38 -16.45
C THR A 439 -5.53 -23.67 -15.84
N ALA A 440 -6.10 -24.56 -16.66
CA ALA A 440 -6.53 -25.88 -16.21
C ALA A 440 -6.08 -26.97 -17.19
N ILE A 441 -5.70 -28.12 -16.64
CA ILE A 441 -5.30 -29.33 -17.36
C ILE A 441 -5.90 -30.56 -16.68
N ILE A 442 -6.03 -31.67 -17.41
CA ILE A 442 -6.44 -32.95 -16.81
C ILE A 442 -5.25 -33.65 -16.15
N ASP A 443 -5.50 -34.40 -15.08
CA ASP A 443 -4.50 -35.14 -14.31
C ASP A 443 -3.55 -36.04 -15.15
N LYS A 444 -4.06 -36.66 -16.22
CA LYS A 444 -3.30 -37.47 -17.18
C LYS A 444 -2.26 -36.65 -17.94
N GLU A 445 -2.57 -35.40 -18.27
CA GLU A 445 -1.65 -34.47 -18.92
C GLU A 445 -0.66 -33.90 -17.91
N ALA A 446 -1.16 -33.52 -16.71
CA ALA A 446 -0.33 -33.05 -15.60
C ALA A 446 0.78 -34.04 -15.20
N LEU A 447 0.51 -35.35 -15.29
CA LEU A 447 1.51 -36.41 -15.05
C LEU A 447 2.62 -36.52 -16.11
N GLN A 448 2.47 -35.85 -17.26
CA GLN A 448 3.46 -35.84 -18.36
C GLN A 448 4.16 -34.48 -18.52
N MET A 449 3.84 -33.50 -17.66
CA MET A 449 4.39 -32.14 -17.71
C MET A 449 5.34 -31.91 -16.54
N ASP A 450 6.39 -31.12 -16.78
CA ASP A 450 7.10 -30.46 -15.69
C ASP A 450 6.26 -29.26 -15.24
N LEU A 451 5.86 -29.28 -13.97
CA LEU A 451 5.06 -28.24 -13.32
C LEU A 451 5.84 -27.60 -12.16
N SER A 452 7.16 -27.80 -12.07
CA SER A 452 7.99 -27.32 -10.97
C SER A 452 8.06 -25.79 -10.85
N ASP A 453 7.75 -25.03 -11.91
CA ASP A 453 7.63 -23.57 -11.88
C ASP A 453 6.21 -23.06 -11.53
N LYS A 454 5.22 -23.96 -11.41
CA LYS A 454 3.79 -23.63 -11.26
C LYS A 454 3.32 -23.74 -9.81
N ASN A 455 2.33 -22.91 -9.47
CA ASN A 455 1.48 -23.15 -8.31
C ASN A 455 0.38 -24.14 -8.72
N ILE A 456 0.03 -25.11 -7.87
CA ILE A 456 -0.96 -26.15 -8.19
C ILE A 456 -2.20 -25.99 -7.33
N ILE A 457 -3.38 -26.09 -7.96
CA ILE A 457 -4.65 -26.35 -7.28
C ILE A 457 -5.21 -27.67 -7.80
N ALA A 458 -5.26 -28.70 -6.97
CA ALA A 458 -5.72 -30.03 -7.37
C ALA A 458 -7.12 -30.33 -6.80
N TYR A 459 -8.06 -30.67 -7.68
CA TYR A 459 -9.42 -31.06 -7.32
C TYR A 459 -9.64 -32.57 -7.50
N GLY A 460 -10.54 -33.15 -6.71
CA GLY A 460 -10.95 -34.55 -6.85
C GLY A 460 -10.68 -35.39 -5.61
N THR A 461 -11.20 -36.62 -5.60
CA THR A 461 -10.80 -37.64 -4.63
C THR A 461 -9.36 -38.07 -4.88
N VAL A 462 -8.68 -38.57 -3.85
CA VAL A 462 -7.29 -39.05 -3.97
C VAL A 462 -7.17 -40.22 -4.96
N GLU A 463 -8.21 -41.02 -5.15
CA GLU A 463 -8.25 -42.10 -6.16
C GLU A 463 -8.62 -41.59 -7.57
N GLY A 464 -9.54 -40.62 -7.67
CA GLY A 464 -10.08 -40.12 -8.94
C GLY A 464 -9.19 -39.09 -9.66
N ASN A 465 -8.32 -38.40 -8.91
CA ASN A 465 -7.25 -37.55 -9.47
C ASN A 465 -5.92 -38.33 -9.49
N LEU A 466 -5.49 -38.75 -10.68
CA LEU A 466 -4.28 -39.55 -10.89
C LEU A 466 -2.98 -38.81 -10.50
N TRP A 467 -2.96 -37.49 -10.59
CA TRP A 467 -1.81 -36.69 -10.18
C TRP A 467 -1.70 -36.66 -8.66
N LEU A 468 -2.80 -36.41 -7.94
CA LEU A 468 -2.83 -36.54 -6.48
C LEU A 468 -2.50 -37.96 -6.03
N LYS A 469 -3.02 -38.98 -6.73
CA LYS A 469 -2.71 -40.39 -6.42
C LYS A 469 -1.21 -40.70 -6.53
N ALA A 470 -0.53 -40.15 -7.53
CA ALA A 470 0.92 -40.31 -7.69
C ALA A 470 1.74 -39.70 -6.53
N TYR A 471 1.18 -38.71 -5.83
CA TYR A 471 1.80 -38.07 -4.66
C TYR A 471 1.22 -38.52 -3.31
N GLU A 472 0.30 -39.50 -3.28
CA GLU A 472 -0.40 -39.96 -2.06
C GLU A 472 0.58 -40.27 -0.90
N THR A 473 1.71 -40.89 -1.18
CA THR A 473 2.72 -41.24 -0.15
C THR A 473 3.44 -40.04 0.47
N LYS A 474 3.34 -38.85 -0.14
CA LYS A 474 3.85 -37.58 0.38
C LYS A 474 2.77 -36.76 1.11
N LEU A 475 1.49 -37.12 1.02
CA LEU A 475 0.41 -36.40 1.68
C LEU A 475 0.41 -36.74 3.19
N PRO A 476 0.21 -35.76 4.09
CA PRO A 476 0.20 -36.02 5.53
C PRO A 476 -1.10 -36.70 6.01
N PHE A 477 -2.12 -36.80 5.13
CA PHE A 477 -3.44 -37.35 5.41
C PHE A 477 -3.75 -38.60 4.59
N LYS A 478 -4.76 -39.36 5.01
CA LYS A 478 -5.37 -40.44 4.21
C LYS A 478 -6.88 -40.33 4.23
N ILE A 479 -7.51 -40.61 3.09
CA ILE A 479 -8.97 -40.58 2.95
C ILE A 479 -9.44 -41.98 2.58
N THR A 480 -10.44 -42.48 3.31
CA THR A 480 -11.18 -43.69 2.95
C THR A 480 -12.68 -43.39 2.96
N LYS A 481 -13.47 -44.28 2.36
CA LYS A 481 -14.93 -44.12 2.23
C LYS A 481 -15.67 -43.83 3.55
N ASP A 482 -15.09 -44.25 4.67
CA ASP A 482 -15.65 -44.17 6.03
C ASP A 482 -14.96 -43.18 6.98
N LYS A 483 -13.82 -42.59 6.59
CA LYS A 483 -13.07 -41.64 7.42
C LYS A 483 -12.04 -40.79 6.68
N ILE A 484 -11.65 -39.68 7.30
CA ILE A 484 -10.40 -38.96 7.01
C ILE A 484 -9.45 -39.15 8.19
N VAL A 485 -8.20 -39.54 7.91
CA VAL A 485 -7.10 -39.59 8.87
C VAL A 485 -6.22 -38.38 8.63
N ALA A 486 -6.26 -37.44 9.57
CA ALA A 486 -5.50 -36.19 9.56
C ALA A 486 -4.75 -36.06 10.91
N ASP A 487 -4.92 -34.96 11.66
CA ASP A 487 -4.49 -34.83 13.06
C ASP A 487 -5.14 -35.87 13.97
N GLN A 488 -6.37 -36.23 13.66
CA GLN A 488 -7.10 -37.34 14.29
C GLN A 488 -7.90 -38.10 13.24
N ILE A 489 -8.65 -39.11 13.68
CA ILE A 489 -9.52 -39.91 12.83
C ILE A 489 -10.93 -39.33 12.84
N TYR A 490 -11.28 -38.63 11.76
CA TYR A 490 -12.63 -38.14 11.50
C TYR A 490 -13.44 -39.25 10.84
N SER A 491 -14.32 -39.92 11.58
CA SER A 491 -15.16 -41.01 11.05
C SER A 491 -16.52 -40.47 10.55
N GLY A 492 -16.99 -40.96 9.41
CA GLY A 492 -18.28 -40.59 8.85
C GLY A 492 -18.34 -40.65 7.32
N ASN A 493 -19.41 -40.05 6.78
CA ASN A 493 -19.61 -39.82 5.35
C ASN A 493 -19.69 -38.31 5.09
N ASN A 494 -19.55 -37.91 3.82
CA ASN A 494 -19.58 -36.52 3.35
C ASN A 494 -18.49 -35.64 3.98
N LEU A 495 -17.36 -36.24 4.34
CA LEU A 495 -16.19 -35.53 4.83
C LEU A 495 -15.39 -34.96 3.64
N ARG A 496 -15.02 -33.70 3.78
CA ARG A 496 -14.21 -32.91 2.85
C ARG A 496 -12.94 -32.48 3.55
N LEU A 497 -11.85 -32.36 2.80
CA LEU A 497 -10.58 -31.83 3.25
C LEU A 497 -10.07 -30.78 2.27
N ILE A 498 -9.80 -29.60 2.80
CA ILE A 498 -9.03 -28.55 2.12
C ILE A 498 -7.68 -28.52 2.82
N SER A 499 -6.59 -28.60 2.08
CA SER A 499 -5.23 -28.68 2.63
C SER A 499 -4.24 -28.00 1.71
N VAL A 500 -3.29 -27.25 2.27
CA VAL A 500 -2.19 -26.66 1.52
C VAL A 500 -0.84 -27.24 1.98
N LEU A 501 0.06 -27.43 1.02
CA LEU A 501 1.40 -27.97 1.20
C LEU A 501 2.39 -27.22 0.28
N PRO A 502 3.71 -27.29 0.52
CA PRO A 502 4.70 -26.96 -0.48
C PRO A 502 4.56 -27.90 -1.69
N HIS A 503 4.83 -27.39 -2.90
CA HIS A 503 4.74 -28.19 -4.11
C HIS A 503 5.81 -29.31 -4.11
N PRO A 504 5.45 -30.57 -4.41
CA PRO A 504 6.28 -31.75 -4.09
C PRO A 504 7.62 -31.85 -4.81
N ASN A 505 7.89 -30.97 -5.79
CA ASN A 505 9.13 -30.88 -6.55
C ASN A 505 9.75 -29.45 -6.53
N ASN A 506 9.14 -28.48 -5.84
CA ASN A 506 9.68 -27.12 -5.66
C ASN A 506 9.05 -26.50 -4.41
N GLU A 507 9.79 -26.43 -3.31
CA GLU A 507 9.25 -25.95 -2.04
C GLU A 507 8.79 -24.48 -2.07
N ALA A 508 9.30 -23.65 -2.98
CA ALA A 508 8.91 -22.24 -3.13
C ALA A 508 7.55 -22.04 -3.84
N LYS A 509 6.91 -23.11 -4.31
CA LYS A 509 5.58 -23.10 -4.94
C LYS A 509 4.55 -23.78 -4.05
N SER A 510 3.27 -23.42 -4.20
CA SER A 510 2.19 -24.01 -3.40
C SER A 510 1.49 -25.17 -4.09
N LEU A 511 1.09 -26.17 -3.33
CA LEU A 511 0.09 -27.19 -3.69
C LEU A 511 -1.13 -27.03 -2.78
N LEU A 512 -2.24 -26.56 -3.34
CA LEU A 512 -3.55 -26.49 -2.69
C LEU A 512 -4.42 -27.66 -3.16
N ILE A 513 -5.00 -28.39 -2.21
CA ILE A 513 -5.75 -29.63 -2.44
C ILE A 513 -7.18 -29.46 -1.97
N TYR A 514 -8.13 -29.71 -2.87
CA TYR A 514 -9.56 -29.75 -2.61
C TYR A 514 -10.07 -31.18 -2.85
N THR A 515 -10.18 -31.96 -1.76
CA THR A 515 -10.47 -33.39 -1.82
C THR A 515 -11.58 -33.81 -0.84
N ALA A 516 -12.15 -35.00 -1.05
CA ALA A 516 -13.24 -35.55 -0.25
C ALA A 516 -13.27 -37.08 -0.31
N GLN A 517 -14.14 -37.70 0.48
CA GLN A 517 -14.35 -39.16 0.46
C GLN A 517 -15.00 -39.67 -0.83
N GLU A 518 -15.89 -38.87 -1.42
CA GLU A 518 -16.69 -39.22 -2.59
C GLU A 518 -16.68 -38.03 -3.57
N ALA A 519 -16.64 -38.31 -4.88
CA ALA A 519 -16.51 -37.29 -5.92
C ALA A 519 -17.55 -36.16 -5.84
N ILE A 520 -18.78 -36.50 -5.42
CA ILE A 520 -19.89 -35.53 -5.36
C ILE A 520 -19.64 -34.42 -4.32
N ASP A 521 -18.87 -34.72 -3.29
CA ASP A 521 -18.54 -33.78 -2.21
C ASP A 521 -17.42 -32.78 -2.61
N ILE A 522 -16.82 -32.94 -3.80
CA ILE A 522 -15.93 -31.93 -4.40
C ILE A 522 -16.73 -30.74 -4.93
N LEU A 523 -18.00 -30.94 -5.31
CA LEU A 523 -18.84 -29.85 -5.79
C LEU A 523 -19.16 -28.88 -4.64
N ASN A 524 -18.99 -27.59 -4.92
CA ASN A 524 -19.04 -26.51 -3.95
C ASN A 524 -18.05 -26.64 -2.78
N ILE A 525 -16.95 -27.39 -2.89
CA ILE A 525 -16.00 -27.51 -1.77
C ILE A 525 -15.40 -26.15 -1.35
N ASN A 526 -15.31 -25.17 -2.25
CA ASN A 526 -14.86 -23.81 -1.95
C ASN A 526 -15.88 -22.98 -1.15
N SER A 527 -17.11 -23.47 -0.88
CA SER A 527 -18.09 -22.78 -0.02
C SER A 527 -17.83 -22.97 1.47
N VAL A 528 -17.09 -24.03 1.84
CA VAL A 528 -16.56 -24.21 3.21
C VAL A 528 -15.71 -22.99 3.54
N ASN A 529 -15.86 -22.38 4.71
CA ASN A 529 -14.97 -21.28 5.10
C ASN A 529 -13.54 -21.83 5.35
N HIS A 530 -12.54 -21.25 4.70
CA HIS A 530 -11.14 -21.68 4.76
C HIS A 530 -10.22 -20.49 4.45
N GLY A 531 -8.91 -20.65 4.71
CA GLY A 531 -7.90 -19.69 4.27
C GLY A 531 -6.87 -19.28 5.31
N MET A 532 -7.29 -19.14 6.58
CA MET A 532 -6.43 -18.69 7.69
C MET A 532 -5.59 -19.82 8.32
N THR A 533 -5.91 -21.07 8.00
CA THR A 533 -5.20 -22.28 8.46
C THR A 533 -4.58 -23.02 7.28
N ASP A 534 -3.64 -23.93 7.55
CA ASP A 534 -3.08 -24.79 6.50
C ASP A 534 -4.03 -25.90 6.05
N TYR A 535 -4.94 -26.35 6.92
CA TYR A 535 -5.99 -27.31 6.55
C TYR A 535 -7.33 -27.03 7.24
N VAL A 536 -8.39 -27.56 6.62
CA VAL A 536 -9.78 -27.55 7.10
C VAL A 536 -10.41 -28.91 6.80
N VAL A 537 -10.92 -29.59 7.83
CA VAL A 537 -11.80 -30.75 7.70
C VAL A 537 -13.24 -30.29 7.89
N ALA A 538 -14.10 -30.60 6.92
CA ALA A 538 -15.51 -30.25 6.96
C ALA A 538 -16.40 -31.47 6.75
N LYS A 539 -17.64 -31.40 7.23
CA LYS A 539 -18.71 -32.36 6.93
C LYS A 539 -19.82 -31.64 6.17
N ASN A 540 -20.02 -31.99 4.90
CA ASN A 540 -20.70 -31.11 3.95
C ASN A 540 -20.00 -29.74 3.91
N GLU A 541 -20.66 -28.67 4.36
CA GLU A 541 -20.11 -27.30 4.42
C GLU A 541 -19.73 -26.86 5.84
N GLU A 542 -20.03 -27.67 6.86
CA GLU A 542 -19.76 -27.38 8.27
C GLU A 542 -18.32 -27.77 8.65
N ILE A 543 -17.51 -26.81 9.11
CA ILE A 543 -16.15 -27.08 9.61
C ILE A 543 -16.24 -27.90 10.90
N ILE A 544 -15.55 -29.04 10.93
CA ILE A 544 -15.41 -29.88 12.12
C ILE A 544 -14.00 -29.83 12.72
N ALA A 545 -13.00 -29.38 11.96
CA ALA A 545 -11.67 -29.02 12.45
C ALA A 545 -10.90 -28.13 11.46
N GLN A 546 -9.98 -27.33 11.98
CA GLN A 546 -9.01 -26.57 11.20
C GLN A 546 -7.79 -26.24 12.08
N ASP A 547 -6.58 -26.38 11.56
CA ASP A 547 -5.34 -25.97 12.24
C ASP A 547 -4.20 -25.82 11.21
N ASN A 548 -3.02 -25.42 11.69
CA ASN A 548 -1.77 -25.37 10.97
C ASN A 548 -0.94 -26.64 11.22
N TYR A 549 -0.16 -27.06 10.22
CA TYR A 549 0.79 -28.15 10.35
C TYR A 549 1.97 -27.75 11.23
N LEU A 550 2.59 -28.74 11.89
CA LEU A 550 3.97 -28.64 12.34
C LEU A 550 4.87 -28.62 11.10
N LYS A 551 5.64 -27.55 10.97
CA LYS A 551 6.53 -27.29 9.83
C LYS A 551 7.96 -27.51 10.31
N ASP A 552 8.54 -28.65 9.97
CA ASP A 552 9.99 -28.83 9.99
C ASP A 552 10.57 -28.63 8.58
N GLU A 553 11.89 -28.40 8.49
CA GLU A 553 12.59 -28.03 7.24
C GLU A 553 12.32 -28.95 6.03
N LYS A 554 11.76 -30.15 6.23
CA LYS A 554 11.61 -31.15 5.15
C LYS A 554 10.24 -31.83 5.11
N THR A 555 9.42 -31.70 6.14
CA THR A 555 8.12 -32.36 6.23
C THR A 555 7.09 -31.55 7.02
N TRP A 556 5.90 -31.43 6.45
CA TRP A 556 4.72 -30.91 7.14
C TRP A 556 3.95 -32.07 7.77
N LYS A 557 3.68 -31.97 9.07
CA LYS A 557 3.00 -33.03 9.85
C LYS A 557 1.86 -32.44 10.66
N TYR A 558 0.85 -33.23 10.96
CA TYR A 558 -0.14 -32.83 11.96
C TYR A 558 0.51 -32.75 13.36
N LYS A 559 -0.12 -31.96 14.25
CA LYS A 559 0.34 -31.72 15.63
C LYS A 559 0.17 -32.95 16.54
#